data_AF-A0A291GRE6-F1
#
_entry.id   AF-A0A291GRE6-F1
#
_cell.length_a   1.000
_cell.length_b   1.000
_cell.length_c   1.000
_cell.angle_alpha   90.00
_cell.angle_beta   90.00
_cell.angle_gamma   90.00
#
_symmetry.space_group_name_H-M   'P 1'
#
loop_
_entity.id
_entity.type
_entity.pdbx_description
1 polymer ?
#
loop_
_entity_poly.entity_id
_entity_poly.type
_entity_poly.pdbx_seq_one_letter_code
_entity_poly.pdbx_strand_id
1 'polypeptide(L)'
;MSISAPAPSWIRDAICWQVYPLGFCGAPREREDLGGEGYGGADGENVVHRLPRLQGWLDHLVSLGANVLLLNPVFDSVSHGYDTLEHRRLDPRLGDDDDFDALVEACHARGIRVVLDGVFNHVSDRHPVARRALAAGPGTADGDRIRWSGSSPYGFEGNADLLEIELADAVIQDRVVEIMGRWLERGADGWRLDAMYAAGADAWAPILERVRAAHPEAWILGEVIHGDYPGFAEASGAHSITQYELWKAIWSGLTEHNLFELAHALGRHQDFLDAAGGAHPQTFVGNHDTTRIASRLADGRDLAAAIALLSLLPGIPTVYAGDEFGATGVKEERSGGDDAIRPWFPGSPDQVVTAAASADSAPGGPDHLTLLKPEAAERILEVHRRLFSLRRREPWLATAAVRVDEGTLENTWAQIVLAPRDGADGADGADGADGSDGSAPGPLTLVLNLGAETRPAPGEVLEAVSGADMLDGVSPAGSGEVPAHGIAVVR
;
A
#
# COMPACT_ATOMS: atom_id res chain seq x y z
N MET A 1 32.88 -5.45 -4.67
CA MET A 1 31.76 -5.72 -3.76
C MET A 1 31.34 -4.38 -3.17
N SER A 2 30.43 -3.69 -3.83
CA SER A 2 29.81 -2.49 -3.27
C SER A 2 28.77 -3.00 -2.28
N ILE A 3 28.92 -2.67 -1.00
CA ILE A 3 27.91 -2.96 0.01
C ILE A 3 26.76 -2.00 -0.33
N SER A 4 25.62 -2.54 -0.75
CA SER A 4 24.40 -1.74 -0.93
C SER A 4 24.17 -0.93 0.33
N ALA A 5 23.89 0.38 0.21
CA ALA A 5 23.59 1.21 1.37
C ALA A 5 22.46 0.56 2.21
N PRO A 6 22.52 0.64 3.55
CA PRO A 6 21.44 0.10 4.37
C PRO A 6 20.13 0.83 4.04
N ALA A 7 19.00 0.14 4.22
CA ALA A 7 17.69 0.78 4.09
C ALA A 7 17.53 1.89 5.15
N PRO A 8 16.78 2.97 4.87
CA PRO A 8 16.57 4.04 5.84
C PRO A 8 15.96 3.48 7.13
N SER A 9 16.53 3.80 8.29
CA SER A 9 16.13 3.18 9.57
C SER A 9 14.66 3.40 9.90
N TRP A 10 14.10 4.55 9.50
CA TRP A 10 12.72 4.95 9.76
C TRP A 10 11.68 4.00 9.16
N ILE A 11 12.02 3.22 8.13
CA ILE A 11 11.06 2.29 7.50
C ILE A 11 10.68 1.12 8.42
N ARG A 12 11.48 0.83 9.44
CA ARG A 12 11.15 -0.17 10.47
C ARG A 12 9.88 0.20 11.22
N ASP A 13 9.67 1.49 11.44
CA ASP A 13 8.49 2.04 12.10
C ASP A 13 7.41 2.48 11.09
N ALA A 14 7.54 2.14 9.80
CA ALA A 14 6.56 2.54 8.80
C ALA A 14 5.26 1.75 8.95
N ILE A 15 4.16 2.49 8.95
CA ILE A 15 2.80 2.00 8.73
C ILE A 15 2.20 2.93 7.69
N CYS A 16 1.86 2.38 6.52
CA CYS A 16 1.40 3.13 5.38
C CYS A 16 -0.12 3.26 5.36
N TRP A 17 -0.59 4.44 4.98
CA TRP A 17 -1.95 4.68 4.52
C TRP A 17 -1.88 5.00 3.02
N GLN A 18 -2.35 4.07 2.20
CA GLN A 18 -2.29 4.16 0.74
C GLN A 18 -3.55 4.82 0.19
N VAL A 19 -3.37 5.83 -0.65
CA VAL A 19 -4.46 6.59 -1.25
C VAL A 19 -4.31 6.58 -2.77
N TYR A 20 -5.41 6.27 -3.47
CA TYR A 20 -5.56 6.53 -4.90
C TYR A 20 -6.11 7.95 -5.12
N PRO A 21 -5.27 8.96 -5.41
CA PRO A 21 -5.62 10.37 -5.22
C PRO A 21 -6.68 10.87 -6.21
N LEU A 22 -6.65 10.40 -7.47
CA LEU A 22 -7.65 10.77 -8.49
C LEU A 22 -9.06 10.34 -8.04
N GLY A 23 -9.19 9.09 -7.61
CA GLY A 23 -10.42 8.54 -7.03
C GLY A 23 -10.83 9.30 -5.78
N PHE A 24 -9.94 9.27 -4.79
CA PHE A 24 -10.16 9.79 -3.46
C PHE A 24 -10.62 11.25 -3.45
N CYS A 25 -9.94 12.10 -4.22
CA CYS A 25 -10.23 13.52 -4.27
C CYS A 25 -11.34 13.89 -5.28
N GLY A 26 -11.93 12.92 -6.00
CA GLY A 26 -13.02 13.17 -6.95
C GLY A 26 -12.56 13.94 -8.19
N ALA A 27 -11.40 13.59 -8.71
CA ALA A 27 -10.94 14.08 -9.99
C ALA A 27 -11.84 13.55 -11.11
N PRO A 28 -12.03 14.32 -12.20
CA PRO A 28 -12.63 13.79 -13.42
C PRO A 28 -11.86 12.57 -13.95
N ARG A 29 -12.58 11.64 -14.59
CA ARG A 29 -12.02 10.37 -15.05
C ARG A 29 -10.95 10.58 -16.11
N GLU A 30 -11.18 11.50 -17.06
CA GLU A 30 -10.22 11.84 -18.09
C GLU A 30 -9.73 13.29 -17.94
N ARG A 31 -8.51 13.53 -18.40
CA ARG A 31 -7.91 14.86 -18.44
C ARG A 31 -8.73 15.84 -19.29
N GLU A 32 -9.30 15.36 -20.39
CA GLU A 32 -10.12 16.14 -21.32
C GLU A 32 -11.45 16.63 -20.70
N ASP A 33 -11.96 15.97 -19.67
CA ASP A 33 -13.21 16.34 -18.99
C ASP A 33 -13.13 17.68 -18.26
N LEU A 34 -11.91 18.20 -18.02
CA LEU A 34 -11.72 19.56 -17.46
C LEU A 34 -12.34 20.66 -18.34
N GLY A 35 -12.65 20.38 -19.62
CA GLY A 35 -13.31 21.31 -20.54
C GLY A 35 -14.84 21.22 -20.60
N GLY A 36 -15.49 20.32 -19.83
CA GLY A 36 -16.94 20.07 -19.89
C GLY A 36 -17.80 20.97 -18.99
N GLU A 37 -19.06 21.21 -19.38
CA GLU A 37 -20.05 21.89 -18.51
C GLU A 37 -20.36 21.03 -17.26
N GLY A 38 -20.40 21.65 -16.07
CA GLY A 38 -20.70 20.98 -14.79
C GLY A 38 -19.49 20.66 -13.90
N TYR A 39 -18.26 20.87 -14.40
CA TYR A 39 -17.01 20.72 -13.65
C TYR A 39 -16.26 22.01 -13.41
N GLY A 40 -16.86 23.12 -13.85
CA GLY A 40 -16.33 24.45 -13.70
C GLY A 40 -17.22 25.38 -12.89
N GLY A 41 -16.60 26.25 -12.11
CA GLY A 41 -17.19 27.54 -11.76
C GLY A 41 -17.59 28.34 -13.00
N ALA A 42 -18.25 29.47 -12.78
CA ALA A 42 -19.03 30.20 -13.78
C ALA A 42 -18.28 30.72 -15.03
N ASP A 43 -16.95 30.58 -15.12
CA ASP A 43 -16.11 31.33 -16.06
C ASP A 43 -15.31 30.48 -17.09
N GLY A 44 -15.64 29.20 -17.30
CA GLY A 44 -15.23 28.46 -18.52
C GLY A 44 -13.78 27.95 -18.63
N GLU A 45 -12.89 28.25 -17.69
CA GLU A 45 -11.66 27.49 -17.40
C GLU A 45 -11.63 27.22 -15.90
N ASN A 46 -11.65 25.96 -15.45
CA ASN A 46 -11.63 25.67 -14.01
C ASN A 46 -10.76 24.45 -13.68
N VAL A 47 -9.46 24.72 -13.53
CA VAL A 47 -8.58 23.83 -12.76
C VAL A 47 -9.04 23.91 -11.30
N VAL A 48 -9.71 22.85 -10.82
CA VAL A 48 -10.07 22.73 -9.40
C VAL A 48 -8.96 21.95 -8.71
N HIS A 49 -8.25 22.61 -7.80
CA HIS A 49 -7.20 21.99 -7.00
C HIS A 49 -7.88 21.08 -5.96
N ARG A 50 -7.58 19.79 -6.04
CA ARG A 50 -8.22 18.70 -5.28
C ARG A 50 -7.26 18.04 -4.30
N LEU A 51 -5.94 18.09 -4.55
CA LEU A 51 -4.90 17.56 -3.67
C LEU A 51 -4.96 18.13 -2.24
N PRO A 52 -5.26 19.43 -2.01
CA PRO A 52 -5.41 19.98 -0.67
C PRO A 52 -6.47 19.29 0.19
N ARG A 53 -7.43 18.56 -0.41
CA ARG A 53 -8.44 17.79 0.34
C ARG A 53 -7.83 16.70 1.22
N LEU A 54 -6.65 16.17 0.87
CA LEU A 54 -5.95 15.19 1.69
C LEU A 54 -5.53 15.76 3.05
N GLN A 55 -5.37 17.08 3.18
CA GLN A 55 -5.01 17.71 4.46
C GLN A 55 -6.06 17.45 5.56
N GLY A 56 -7.34 17.35 5.20
CA GLY A 56 -8.43 17.02 6.13
C GLY A 56 -8.37 15.61 6.71
N TRP A 57 -7.47 14.77 6.19
CA TRP A 57 -7.31 13.37 6.59
C TRP A 57 -5.99 13.08 7.30
N LEU A 58 -5.07 14.04 7.41
CA LEU A 58 -3.76 13.79 8.01
C LEU A 58 -3.84 13.47 9.51
N ASP A 59 -4.75 14.12 10.23
CA ASP A 59 -4.97 13.79 11.65
C ASP A 59 -5.60 12.39 11.81
N HIS A 60 -6.44 11.97 10.86
CA HIS A 60 -6.96 10.60 10.81
C HIS A 60 -5.86 9.58 10.59
N LEU A 61 -4.97 9.81 9.61
CA LEU A 61 -3.80 8.97 9.34
C LEU A 61 -2.98 8.75 10.61
N VAL A 62 -2.65 9.82 11.35
CA VAL A 62 -1.91 9.71 12.61
C VAL A 62 -2.73 8.94 13.66
N SER A 63 -4.02 9.24 13.80
CA SER A 63 -4.90 8.56 14.77
C SER A 63 -5.08 7.06 14.49
N LEU A 64 -4.95 6.63 13.23
CA LEU A 64 -4.95 5.22 12.82
C LEU A 64 -3.69 4.50 13.31
N GLY A 65 -2.63 5.25 13.62
CA GLY A 65 -1.30 4.74 13.95
C GLY A 65 -0.35 4.74 12.75
N ALA A 66 -0.78 5.21 11.58
CA ALA A 66 0.05 5.34 10.39
C ALA A 66 1.00 6.55 10.49
N ASN A 67 2.08 6.52 9.72
CA ASN A 67 3.07 7.60 9.63
C ASN A 67 3.65 7.74 8.21
N VAL A 68 3.07 7.07 7.22
CA VAL A 68 3.44 7.21 5.81
C VAL A 68 2.17 7.39 4.99
N LEU A 69 2.09 8.48 4.23
CA LEU A 69 1.12 8.67 3.16
C LEU A 69 1.72 8.13 1.87
N LEU A 70 1.22 6.98 1.41
CA LEU A 70 1.60 6.38 0.13
C LEU A 70 0.59 6.83 -0.94
N LEU A 71 1.02 7.69 -1.85
CA LEU A 71 0.19 8.17 -2.95
C LEU A 71 0.44 7.31 -4.18
N ASN A 72 -0.62 6.70 -4.71
CA ASN A 72 -0.65 6.25 -6.11
C ASN A 72 -0.43 7.44 -7.07
N PRO A 73 -0.36 7.24 -8.41
CA PRO A 73 0.16 8.26 -9.31
C PRO A 73 -0.54 9.60 -9.18
N VAL A 74 0.29 10.64 -9.01
CA VAL A 74 -0.14 12.04 -8.90
C VAL A 74 0.26 12.87 -10.11
N PHE A 75 1.04 12.30 -11.03
CA PHE A 75 1.57 13.03 -12.18
C PHE A 75 0.57 13.11 -13.33
N ASP A 76 0.77 14.12 -14.18
CA ASP A 76 -0.10 14.37 -15.31
C ASP A 76 -0.21 13.15 -16.23
N SER A 77 -1.46 12.74 -16.41
CA SER A 77 -1.85 11.49 -17.05
C SER A 77 -3.11 11.70 -17.89
N VAL A 78 -3.45 10.69 -18.68
CA VAL A 78 -4.63 10.72 -19.53
C VAL A 78 -5.89 10.44 -18.71
N SER A 79 -5.87 9.39 -17.89
CA SER A 79 -7.06 8.92 -17.17
C SER A 79 -6.72 8.45 -15.75
N HIS A 80 -6.36 7.17 -15.56
CA HIS A 80 -6.23 6.53 -14.24
C HIS A 80 -4.87 6.78 -13.55
N GLY A 81 -4.01 7.65 -14.09
CA GLY A 81 -2.72 7.98 -13.46
C GLY A 81 -1.54 7.16 -13.97
N TYR A 82 -1.77 5.96 -14.52
CA TYR A 82 -0.69 5.09 -15.03
C TYR A 82 -0.41 5.32 -16.52
N ASP A 83 -1.30 5.98 -17.24
CA ASP A 83 -1.14 6.48 -18.60
C ASP A 83 -0.43 7.85 -18.61
N THR A 84 0.79 7.89 -18.07
CA THR A 84 1.52 9.14 -17.79
C THR A 84 1.85 9.95 -19.06
N LEU A 85 1.67 11.27 -18.97
CA LEU A 85 1.99 12.28 -19.99
C LEU A 85 3.21 13.13 -19.65
N GLU A 86 3.43 13.42 -18.36
CA GLU A 86 4.62 14.14 -17.88
C GLU A 86 4.83 13.93 -16.37
N HIS A 87 5.90 13.22 -16.00
CA HIS A 87 6.25 12.95 -14.60
C HIS A 87 6.77 14.16 -13.82
N ARG A 88 7.12 15.26 -14.51
CA ARG A 88 7.65 16.49 -13.91
C ARG A 88 6.59 17.46 -13.41
N ARG A 89 5.31 17.15 -13.57
CA ARG A 89 4.22 18.01 -13.15
C ARG A 89 3.12 17.17 -12.52
N LEU A 90 2.44 17.75 -11.55
CA LEU A 90 1.21 17.17 -11.05
C LEU A 90 0.13 17.11 -12.12
N ASP A 91 -0.76 16.15 -11.95
CA ASP A 91 -1.95 16.06 -12.75
C ASP A 91 -2.83 17.29 -12.50
N PRO A 92 -3.21 18.05 -13.55
CA PRO A 92 -4.01 19.26 -13.40
C PRO A 92 -5.40 18.98 -12.81
N ARG A 93 -5.86 17.73 -12.80
CA ARG A 93 -7.10 17.36 -12.10
C ARG A 93 -6.92 17.33 -10.58
N LEU A 94 -5.69 17.14 -10.11
CA LEU A 94 -5.31 17.12 -8.69
C LEU A 94 -4.84 18.48 -8.21
N GLY A 95 -4.02 19.20 -8.96
CA GLY A 95 -3.48 20.49 -8.52
C GLY A 95 -2.16 20.84 -9.19
N ASP A 96 -1.38 21.67 -8.51
CA ASP A 96 -0.08 22.12 -8.97
C ASP A 96 1.03 21.94 -7.92
N ASP A 97 2.21 22.34 -8.35
CA ASP A 97 3.45 22.33 -7.59
C ASP A 97 3.31 22.97 -6.17
N ASP A 98 2.51 24.03 -6.00
CA ASP A 98 2.30 24.69 -4.71
C ASP A 98 1.38 23.85 -3.79
N ASP A 99 0.36 23.17 -4.35
CA ASP A 99 -0.46 22.24 -3.57
C ASP A 99 0.35 21.05 -3.06
N PHE A 100 1.32 20.56 -3.84
CA PHE A 100 2.22 19.49 -3.42
C PHE A 100 3.06 19.92 -2.23
N ASP A 101 3.69 21.09 -2.31
CA ASP A 101 4.53 21.64 -1.23
C ASP A 101 3.72 21.81 0.05
N ALA A 102 2.50 22.35 -0.06
CA ALA A 102 1.61 22.51 1.07
C ALA A 102 1.20 21.17 1.71
N LEU A 103 0.96 20.13 0.89
CA LEU A 103 0.65 18.79 1.39
C LEU A 103 1.86 18.17 2.10
N VAL A 104 3.05 18.25 1.51
CA VAL A 104 4.30 17.74 2.10
C VAL A 104 4.59 18.44 3.42
N GLU A 105 4.50 19.77 3.47
CA GLU A 105 4.69 20.55 4.70
C GLU A 105 3.69 20.12 5.78
N ALA A 106 2.40 19.97 5.42
CA ALA A 106 1.37 19.55 6.35
C ALA A 106 1.58 18.11 6.87
N CYS A 107 2.11 17.21 6.03
CA CYS A 107 2.48 15.85 6.41
C CYS A 107 3.67 15.85 7.37
N HIS A 108 4.77 16.51 7.01
CA HIS A 108 5.99 16.58 7.81
C HIS A 108 5.75 17.23 9.17
N ALA A 109 4.90 18.26 9.24
CA ALA A 109 4.49 18.89 10.50
C ALA A 109 3.79 17.92 11.48
N ARG A 110 3.31 16.78 10.99
CA ARG A 110 2.66 15.71 11.77
C ARG A 110 3.51 14.44 11.90
N GLY A 111 4.76 14.46 11.40
CA GLY A 111 5.62 13.28 11.35
C GLY A 111 5.19 12.23 10.32
N ILE A 112 4.43 12.64 9.29
CA ILE A 112 3.99 11.77 8.20
C ILE A 112 4.97 11.90 7.05
N ARG A 113 5.53 10.77 6.60
CA ARG A 113 6.36 10.68 5.39
C ARG A 113 5.49 10.59 4.13
N VAL A 114 5.93 11.15 3.02
CA VAL A 114 5.21 11.12 1.74
C VAL A 114 5.95 10.25 0.74
N VAL A 115 5.31 9.21 0.23
CA VAL A 115 5.88 8.28 -0.77
C VAL A 115 5.07 8.38 -2.06
N LEU A 116 5.75 8.56 -3.19
CA LEU A 116 5.13 8.75 -4.51
C LEU A 116 5.19 7.51 -5.37
N ASP A 117 4.20 7.33 -6.23
CA ASP A 117 4.16 6.27 -7.24
C ASP A 117 4.87 6.72 -8.53
N GLY A 118 5.89 5.97 -8.94
CA GLY A 118 6.73 6.22 -10.11
C GLY A 118 6.43 5.25 -11.24
N VAL A 119 5.58 5.66 -12.19
CA VAL A 119 5.21 4.88 -13.37
C VAL A 119 6.24 5.05 -14.49
N PHE A 120 7.38 4.37 -14.36
CA PHE A 120 8.50 4.51 -15.30
C PHE A 120 8.64 3.35 -16.31
N ASN A 121 7.97 2.22 -16.06
CA ASN A 121 7.96 1.07 -16.96
C ASN A 121 7.28 1.38 -18.30
N HIS A 122 6.17 2.12 -18.25
CA HIS A 122 5.38 2.48 -19.42
C HIS A 122 4.89 3.93 -19.33
N VAL A 123 4.44 4.45 -20.47
CA VAL A 123 3.83 5.78 -20.59
C VAL A 123 2.66 5.72 -21.56
N SER A 124 1.79 6.75 -21.56
CA SER A 124 0.77 6.87 -22.60
C SER A 124 1.41 6.95 -23.99
N ASP A 125 0.75 6.39 -25.00
CA ASP A 125 1.07 6.60 -26.42
C ASP A 125 1.09 8.11 -26.82
N ARG A 126 0.41 8.96 -26.05
CA ARG A 126 0.38 10.42 -26.20
C ARG A 126 1.58 11.13 -25.55
N HIS A 127 2.38 10.43 -24.74
CA HIS A 127 3.57 10.98 -24.09
C HIS A 127 4.60 11.50 -25.13
N PRO A 128 5.30 12.63 -24.89
CA PRO A 128 6.22 13.20 -25.87
C PRO A 128 7.34 12.25 -26.34
N VAL A 129 7.84 11.36 -25.47
CA VAL A 129 8.83 10.33 -25.86
C VAL A 129 8.18 9.28 -26.76
N ALA A 130 7.01 8.76 -26.40
CA ALA A 130 6.28 7.78 -27.18
C ALA A 130 5.96 8.32 -28.58
N ARG A 131 5.41 9.53 -28.69
CA ARG A 131 5.09 10.15 -29.98
C ARG A 131 6.30 10.31 -30.90
N ARG A 132 7.45 10.70 -30.35
CA ARG A 132 8.70 10.80 -31.14
C ARG A 132 9.18 9.42 -31.58
N ALA A 133 9.17 8.45 -30.67
CA ALA A 133 9.59 7.09 -30.97
C ALA A 133 8.71 6.44 -32.06
N LEU A 134 7.39 6.56 -31.94
CA LEU A 134 6.41 6.08 -32.93
C LEU A 134 6.61 6.73 -34.31
N ALA A 135 6.89 8.04 -34.36
CA ALA A 135 7.13 8.75 -35.61
C ALA A 135 8.46 8.37 -36.28
N ALA A 136 9.48 8.03 -35.48
CA ALA A 136 10.80 7.66 -35.98
C ALA A 136 10.89 6.18 -36.38
N GLY A 137 10.18 5.30 -35.67
CA GLY A 137 10.19 3.85 -35.89
C GLY A 137 11.43 3.14 -35.32
N PRO A 138 11.39 1.80 -35.20
CA PRO A 138 12.45 1.00 -34.57
C PRO A 138 13.77 1.08 -35.35
N GLY A 139 14.89 0.93 -34.63
CA GLY A 139 16.25 1.02 -35.15
C GLY A 139 16.76 2.46 -35.32
N THR A 140 16.05 3.43 -34.74
CA THR A 140 16.45 4.84 -34.72
C THR A 140 16.70 5.30 -33.29
N ALA A 141 17.52 6.34 -33.11
CA ALA A 141 17.88 6.84 -31.78
C ALA A 141 16.67 7.34 -30.95
N ASP A 142 15.60 7.80 -31.59
CA ASP A 142 14.35 8.17 -30.92
C ASP A 142 13.39 6.98 -30.81
N GLY A 143 13.32 6.11 -31.82
CA GLY A 143 12.50 4.91 -31.83
C GLY A 143 12.87 3.91 -30.74
N ASP A 144 14.15 3.72 -30.50
CA ASP A 144 14.67 2.71 -29.56
C ASP A 144 14.56 3.15 -28.08
N ARG A 145 13.83 4.25 -27.79
CA ARG A 145 13.47 4.67 -26.42
C ARG A 145 12.22 3.96 -25.87
N ILE A 146 11.49 3.25 -26.73
CA ILE A 146 10.38 2.38 -26.36
C ILE A 146 10.68 0.97 -26.84
N ARG A 147 10.00 -0.01 -26.26
CA ARG A 147 10.13 -1.41 -26.67
C ARG A 147 9.27 -1.70 -27.90
N TRP A 148 9.76 -2.60 -28.75
CA TRP A 148 9.11 -3.02 -29.99
C TRP A 148 8.99 -4.54 -30.08
N SER A 149 7.87 -5.02 -30.62
CA SER A 149 7.70 -6.38 -31.12
C SER A 149 7.71 -6.37 -32.65
N GLY A 150 8.88 -6.60 -33.23
CA GLY A 150 9.10 -6.39 -34.66
C GLY A 150 8.97 -4.90 -35.03
N SER A 151 7.98 -4.57 -35.86
CA SER A 151 7.67 -3.18 -36.24
C SER A 151 6.53 -2.55 -35.44
N SER A 152 5.93 -3.29 -34.49
CA SER A 152 4.82 -2.80 -33.67
C SER A 152 5.33 -2.39 -32.30
N PRO A 153 4.87 -1.25 -31.74
CA PRO A 153 5.26 -0.86 -30.38
C PRO A 153 4.74 -1.90 -29.38
N TYR A 154 5.51 -2.13 -28.32
CA TYR A 154 5.14 -3.09 -27.27
C TYR A 154 4.29 -2.39 -26.21
N GLY A 155 3.03 -2.81 -26.08
CA GLY A 155 2.11 -2.36 -25.06
C GLY A 155 2.20 -3.21 -23.80
N PHE A 156 2.30 -2.57 -22.65
CA PHE A 156 2.37 -3.21 -21.34
C PHE A 156 1.13 -4.09 -21.10
N GLU A 157 1.35 -5.37 -20.80
CA GLU A 157 0.29 -6.39 -20.63
C GLU A 157 -0.74 -6.46 -21.77
N GLY A 158 -0.37 -6.03 -22.98
CA GLY A 158 -1.26 -6.00 -24.14
C GLY A 158 -2.12 -4.73 -24.27
N ASN A 159 -1.94 -3.73 -23.41
CA ASN A 159 -2.59 -2.43 -23.51
C ASN A 159 -1.84 -1.56 -24.53
N ALA A 160 -2.48 -1.28 -25.67
CA ALA A 160 -1.85 -0.61 -26.81
C ALA A 160 -1.53 0.88 -26.54
N ASP A 161 -2.18 1.47 -25.55
CA ASP A 161 -2.03 2.85 -25.10
C ASP A 161 -1.01 3.02 -23.98
N LEU A 162 -0.53 1.94 -23.35
CA LEU A 162 0.52 1.93 -22.33
C LEU A 162 1.82 1.40 -22.94
N LEU A 163 2.59 2.26 -23.61
CA LEU A 163 3.81 1.84 -24.31
C LEU A 163 4.96 1.65 -23.34
N GLU A 164 5.59 0.47 -23.36
CA GLU A 164 6.76 0.19 -22.54
C GLU A 164 7.97 1.01 -22.98
N ILE A 165 8.61 1.64 -22.01
CA ILE A 165 9.84 2.39 -22.17
C ILE A 165 11.03 1.41 -22.18
N GLU A 166 12.04 1.69 -23.00
CA GLU A 166 13.32 0.98 -22.91
C GLU A 166 14.11 1.52 -21.69
N LEU A 167 13.86 0.96 -20.52
CA LEU A 167 14.41 1.46 -19.26
C LEU A 167 15.93 1.23 -19.13
N ALA A 168 16.52 0.33 -19.93
CA ALA A 168 17.97 0.14 -19.97
C ALA A 168 18.69 1.25 -20.75
N ASP A 169 17.97 2.08 -21.49
CA ASP A 169 18.55 3.15 -22.28
C ASP A 169 19.09 4.29 -21.41
N ALA A 170 20.34 4.71 -21.63
CA ALA A 170 21.02 5.68 -20.76
C ALA A 170 20.32 7.04 -20.65
N VAL A 171 19.71 7.56 -21.73
CA VAL A 171 19.00 8.86 -21.68
C VAL A 171 17.69 8.73 -20.92
N ILE A 172 17.01 7.58 -21.04
CA ILE A 172 15.84 7.28 -20.21
C ILE A 172 16.27 7.18 -18.75
N GLN A 173 17.34 6.44 -18.43
CA GLN A 173 17.80 6.30 -17.06
C GLN A 173 18.19 7.65 -16.44
N ASP A 174 18.92 8.50 -17.17
CA ASP A 174 19.26 9.86 -16.72
C ASP A 174 18.02 10.70 -16.41
N ARG A 175 16.98 10.55 -17.23
CA ARG A 175 15.69 11.22 -17.03
C ARG A 175 14.95 10.69 -15.80
N VAL A 176 14.92 9.38 -15.60
CA VAL A 176 14.26 8.78 -14.43
C VAL A 176 14.97 9.22 -13.15
N VAL A 177 16.30 9.21 -13.13
CA VAL A 177 17.08 9.71 -11.98
C VAL A 177 16.80 11.19 -11.70
N GLU A 178 16.74 12.04 -12.74
CA GLU A 178 16.38 13.45 -12.57
C GLU A 178 14.97 13.64 -12.01
N ILE A 179 13.97 12.94 -12.54
CA ILE A 179 12.59 13.01 -12.06
C ILE A 179 12.52 12.55 -10.60
N MET A 180 13.14 11.42 -10.29
CA MET A 180 13.15 10.87 -8.94
C MET A 180 13.80 11.84 -7.96
N GLY A 181 14.96 12.40 -8.32
CA GLY A 181 15.67 13.38 -7.51
C GLY A 181 14.87 14.66 -7.30
N ARG A 182 14.23 15.20 -8.35
CA ARG A 182 13.44 16.43 -8.27
C ARG A 182 12.35 16.36 -7.18
N TRP A 183 11.58 15.29 -7.13
CA TRP A 183 10.50 15.18 -6.14
C TRP A 183 11.02 14.87 -4.74
N LEU A 184 12.15 14.16 -4.62
CA LEU A 184 12.84 13.97 -3.33
C LEU A 184 13.40 15.29 -2.80
N GLU A 185 13.98 16.14 -3.67
CA GLU A 185 14.42 17.51 -3.32
C GLU A 185 13.25 18.41 -2.90
N ARG A 186 12.05 18.10 -3.39
CA ARG A 186 10.79 18.77 -3.03
C ARG A 186 10.13 18.21 -1.76
N GLY A 187 10.77 17.24 -1.11
CA GLY A 187 10.35 16.72 0.19
C GLY A 187 9.54 15.42 0.17
N ALA A 188 9.42 14.76 -0.98
CA ALA A 188 9.02 13.34 -0.96
C ALA A 188 10.09 12.53 -0.21
N ASP A 189 9.66 11.53 0.55
CA ASP A 189 10.49 10.67 1.38
C ASP A 189 10.80 9.31 0.75
N GLY A 190 10.19 9.02 -0.40
CA GLY A 190 10.43 7.77 -1.11
C GLY A 190 9.61 7.57 -2.37
N TRP A 191 9.84 6.42 -3.00
CA TRP A 191 9.21 5.99 -4.23
C TRP A 191 8.64 4.58 -4.11
N ARG A 192 7.37 4.38 -4.50
CA ARG A 192 6.81 3.11 -4.95
C ARG A 192 6.96 3.04 -6.46
N LEU A 193 7.59 1.99 -6.98
CA LEU A 193 7.89 1.84 -8.41
C LEU A 193 6.92 0.86 -9.04
N ASP A 194 6.05 1.40 -9.90
CA ASP A 194 5.04 0.64 -10.62
C ASP A 194 5.63 -0.39 -11.58
N ALA A 195 5.00 -1.57 -11.65
CA ALA A 195 5.36 -2.63 -12.58
C ALA A 195 6.88 -2.88 -12.68
N MET A 196 7.58 -2.77 -11.55
CA MET A 196 9.05 -2.83 -11.50
C MET A 196 9.57 -4.14 -12.10
N TYR A 197 8.82 -5.22 -11.87
CA TYR A 197 9.09 -6.57 -12.41
C TYR A 197 9.17 -6.63 -13.95
N ALA A 198 8.45 -5.77 -14.67
CA ALA A 198 8.34 -5.83 -16.13
C ALA A 198 9.62 -5.36 -16.85
N ALA A 199 10.26 -4.31 -16.31
CA ALA A 199 11.54 -3.82 -16.83
C ALA A 199 12.74 -4.70 -16.43
N GLY A 200 12.60 -5.46 -15.34
CA GLY A 200 13.66 -6.34 -14.83
C GLY A 200 14.68 -5.61 -13.93
N ALA A 201 15.27 -6.35 -12.99
CA ALA A 201 16.16 -5.78 -11.98
C ALA A 201 17.40 -5.08 -12.56
N ASP A 202 17.97 -5.62 -13.65
CA ASP A 202 19.17 -5.09 -14.31
C ASP A 202 18.96 -3.67 -14.87
N ALA A 203 17.75 -3.34 -15.33
CA ALA A 203 17.42 -2.01 -15.81
C ALA A 203 17.31 -1.00 -14.65
N TRP A 204 16.83 -1.46 -13.50
CA TRP A 204 16.63 -0.63 -12.31
C TRP A 204 17.90 -0.36 -11.50
N ALA A 205 18.78 -1.36 -11.38
CA ALA A 205 19.99 -1.26 -10.58
C ALA A 205 20.80 0.04 -10.79
N PRO A 206 21.17 0.44 -12.03
CA PRO A 206 21.92 1.69 -12.26
C PRO A 206 21.12 2.96 -11.98
N ILE A 207 19.78 2.92 -12.01
CA ILE A 207 18.92 4.04 -11.63
C ILE A 207 18.94 4.18 -10.10
N LEU A 208 18.63 3.09 -9.40
CA LEU A 208 18.47 3.08 -7.94
C LEU A 208 19.80 3.32 -7.23
N GLU A 209 20.91 2.82 -7.77
CA GLU A 209 22.25 3.14 -7.26
C GLU A 209 22.48 4.66 -7.20
N ARG A 210 22.16 5.37 -8.29
CA ARG A 210 22.36 6.83 -8.38
C ARG A 210 21.40 7.60 -7.49
N VAL A 211 20.12 7.22 -7.45
CA VAL A 211 19.12 7.87 -6.60
C VAL A 211 19.49 7.71 -5.13
N ARG A 212 19.86 6.50 -4.69
CA ARG A 212 20.21 6.24 -3.29
C ARG A 212 21.52 6.90 -2.87
N ALA A 213 22.48 7.01 -3.79
CA ALA A 213 23.71 7.76 -3.54
C ALA A 213 23.43 9.26 -3.31
N ALA A 214 22.48 9.84 -4.05
CA ALA A 214 22.09 11.24 -3.91
C ALA A 214 21.12 11.50 -2.74
N HIS A 215 20.25 10.53 -2.44
CA HIS A 215 19.18 10.63 -1.45
C HIS A 215 19.17 9.38 -0.54
N PRO A 216 20.12 9.26 0.39
CA PRO A 216 20.29 8.04 1.20
C PRO A 216 19.11 7.75 2.14
N GLU A 217 18.33 8.77 2.51
CA GLU A 217 17.14 8.63 3.37
C GLU A 217 15.88 8.23 2.59
N ALA A 218 15.93 8.19 1.25
CA ALA A 218 14.78 7.87 0.41
C ALA A 218 14.43 6.38 0.50
N TRP A 219 13.18 6.08 0.83
CA TRP A 219 12.68 4.70 0.76
C TRP A 219 12.36 4.32 -0.68
N ILE A 220 12.73 3.11 -1.09
CA ILE A 220 12.48 2.60 -2.45
C ILE A 220 11.74 1.27 -2.31
N LEU A 221 10.48 1.28 -2.73
CA LEU A 221 9.55 0.17 -2.70
C LEU A 221 9.25 -0.25 -4.15
N GLY A 222 9.55 -1.49 -4.52
CA GLY A 222 9.23 -2.01 -5.85
C GLY A 222 7.94 -2.81 -5.87
N GLU A 223 7.14 -2.62 -6.91
CA GLU A 223 6.07 -3.57 -7.22
C GLU A 223 6.60 -4.77 -8.01
N VAL A 224 6.46 -5.94 -7.40
CA VAL A 224 6.69 -7.24 -8.03
C VAL A 224 5.52 -8.14 -7.66
N ILE A 225 4.92 -8.78 -8.67
CA ILE A 225 3.69 -9.57 -8.49
C ILE A 225 3.91 -11.08 -8.69
N HIS A 226 5.10 -11.48 -9.11
CA HIS A 226 5.48 -12.88 -9.36
C HIS A 226 7.01 -13.05 -9.43
N GLY A 227 7.47 -14.30 -9.35
CA GLY A 227 8.89 -14.63 -9.50
C GLY A 227 9.63 -14.66 -8.17
N ASP A 228 10.94 -14.36 -8.20
CA ASP A 228 11.79 -14.31 -7.00
C ASP A 228 11.79 -12.88 -6.43
N TYR A 229 10.90 -12.63 -5.46
CA TYR A 229 10.69 -11.29 -4.91
C TYR A 229 11.92 -10.76 -4.15
N PRO A 230 12.51 -11.47 -3.16
CA PRO A 230 13.68 -10.97 -2.45
C PRO A 230 14.91 -10.88 -3.36
N GLY A 231 15.13 -11.87 -4.24
CA GLY A 231 16.22 -11.83 -5.20
C GLY A 231 16.11 -10.65 -6.17
N PHE A 232 14.89 -10.29 -6.59
CA PHE A 232 14.65 -9.08 -7.37
C PHE A 232 15.00 -7.81 -6.59
N ALA A 233 14.61 -7.72 -5.31
CA ALA A 233 14.94 -6.59 -4.44
C ALA A 233 16.46 -6.42 -4.31
N GLU A 234 17.17 -7.52 -4.03
CA GLU A 234 18.63 -7.54 -3.91
C GLU A 234 19.31 -7.11 -5.21
N ALA A 235 18.90 -7.68 -6.35
CA ALA A 235 19.50 -7.39 -7.65
C ALA A 235 19.23 -5.95 -8.13
N SER A 236 18.04 -5.43 -7.88
CA SER A 236 17.66 -4.05 -8.28
C SER A 236 18.16 -2.98 -7.30
N GLY A 237 18.44 -3.35 -6.06
CA GLY A 237 18.78 -2.41 -4.99
C GLY A 237 17.57 -1.70 -4.36
N ALA A 238 16.35 -2.21 -4.55
CA ALA A 238 15.18 -1.75 -3.82
C ALA A 238 15.28 -2.12 -2.33
N HIS A 239 14.71 -1.28 -1.46
CA HIS A 239 14.69 -1.52 -0.01
C HIS A 239 13.56 -2.47 0.41
N SER A 240 12.44 -2.41 -0.31
CA SER A 240 11.22 -3.16 -0.04
C SER A 240 10.57 -3.62 -1.34
N ILE A 241 9.82 -4.73 -1.28
CA ILE A 241 9.00 -5.24 -2.38
C ILE A 241 7.60 -5.59 -1.86
N THR A 242 6.59 -5.44 -2.72
CA THR A 242 5.21 -5.88 -2.47
C THR A 242 5.10 -7.36 -2.13
N GLN A 243 4.25 -7.72 -1.16
CA GLN A 243 4.09 -9.10 -0.70
C GLN A 243 2.76 -9.71 -1.12
N TYR A 244 2.56 -9.85 -2.44
CA TYR A 244 1.33 -10.37 -3.04
C TYR A 244 1.04 -11.84 -2.70
N GLU A 245 2.05 -12.66 -2.40
CA GLU A 245 1.81 -14.05 -1.98
C GLU A 245 1.08 -14.12 -0.64
N LEU A 246 1.50 -13.30 0.33
CA LEU A 246 0.84 -13.22 1.63
C LEU A 246 -0.55 -12.59 1.51
N TRP A 247 -0.69 -11.50 0.75
CA TRP A 247 -1.98 -10.87 0.46
C TRP A 247 -3.00 -11.92 -0.02
N LYS A 248 -2.60 -12.73 -1.01
CA LYS A 248 -3.47 -13.77 -1.58
C LYS A 248 -3.84 -14.83 -0.53
N ALA A 249 -2.84 -15.32 0.20
CA ALA A 249 -3.04 -16.35 1.22
C ALA A 249 -3.94 -15.88 2.37
N ILE A 250 -3.87 -14.61 2.77
CA ILE A 250 -4.72 -14.04 3.81
C ILE A 250 -6.18 -14.10 3.36
N TRP A 251 -6.54 -13.46 2.24
CA TRP A 251 -7.95 -13.42 1.87
C TRP A 251 -8.48 -14.80 1.49
N SER A 252 -7.70 -15.64 0.79
CA SER A 252 -8.19 -16.96 0.38
C SER A 252 -8.31 -17.91 1.57
N GLY A 253 -7.33 -17.94 2.48
CA GLY A 253 -7.37 -18.78 3.68
C GLY A 253 -8.52 -18.42 4.61
N LEU A 254 -8.85 -17.13 4.72
CA LEU A 254 -10.01 -16.65 5.48
C LEU A 254 -11.33 -16.93 4.76
N THR A 255 -11.45 -16.71 3.45
CA THR A 255 -12.70 -16.98 2.71
C THR A 255 -13.03 -18.47 2.66
N GLU A 256 -12.02 -19.33 2.52
CA GLU A 256 -12.20 -20.78 2.36
C GLU A 256 -12.17 -21.54 3.70
N HIS A 257 -11.91 -20.84 4.82
CA HIS A 257 -11.68 -21.45 6.14
C HIS A 257 -10.65 -22.59 6.06
N ASN A 258 -9.51 -22.28 5.44
CA ASN A 258 -8.41 -23.21 5.22
C ASN A 258 -7.10 -22.62 5.75
N LEU A 259 -6.94 -22.64 7.08
CA LEU A 259 -5.74 -22.12 7.72
C LEU A 259 -4.48 -22.98 7.48
N PHE A 260 -4.59 -24.19 6.92
CA PHE A 260 -3.41 -24.94 6.48
C PHE A 260 -2.70 -24.27 5.31
N GLU A 261 -3.45 -23.70 4.35
CA GLU A 261 -2.87 -22.93 3.25
C GLU A 261 -2.23 -21.63 3.74
N LEU A 262 -2.90 -20.93 4.66
CA LEU A 262 -2.33 -19.74 5.29
C LEU A 262 -1.04 -20.10 6.04
N ALA A 263 -1.02 -21.18 6.82
CA ALA A 263 0.17 -21.63 7.54
C ALA A 263 1.34 -21.95 6.60
N HIS A 264 1.06 -22.61 5.48
CA HIS A 264 2.08 -22.88 4.47
C HIS A 264 2.62 -21.59 3.84
N ALA A 265 1.75 -20.61 3.55
CA ALA A 265 2.17 -19.31 3.04
C ALA A 265 2.97 -18.49 4.07
N LEU A 266 2.63 -18.58 5.37
CA LEU A 266 3.41 -17.95 6.45
C LEU A 266 4.81 -18.56 6.58
N GLY A 267 4.97 -19.86 6.30
CA GLY A 267 6.29 -20.47 6.16
C GLY A 267 7.12 -19.84 5.03
N ARG A 268 6.52 -19.66 3.84
CA ARG A 268 7.20 -18.94 2.74
C ARG A 268 7.45 -17.47 3.05
N HIS A 269 6.59 -16.84 3.84
CA HIS A 269 6.81 -15.48 4.31
C HIS A 269 8.00 -15.41 5.27
N GLN A 270 8.19 -16.41 6.13
CA GLN A 270 9.40 -16.54 6.95
C GLN A 270 10.65 -16.68 6.07
N ASP A 271 10.62 -17.55 5.05
CA ASP A 271 11.73 -17.69 4.10
C ASP A 271 12.02 -16.37 3.36
N PHE A 272 10.97 -15.62 2.98
CA PHE A 272 11.10 -14.29 2.39
C PHE A 272 11.85 -13.34 3.34
N LEU A 273 11.48 -13.31 4.62
CA LEU A 273 12.09 -12.42 5.62
C LEU A 273 13.54 -12.77 5.96
N ASP A 274 13.95 -14.02 5.73
CA ASP A 274 15.33 -14.49 5.91
C ASP A 274 16.21 -14.25 4.68
N ALA A 275 15.60 -14.05 3.50
CA ALA A 275 16.32 -13.81 2.26
C ALA A 275 16.94 -12.40 2.20
N ALA A 276 18.08 -12.29 1.50
CA ALA A 276 18.65 -11.01 1.15
C ALA A 276 17.66 -10.20 0.31
N GLY A 277 17.50 -8.91 0.61
CA GLY A 277 16.47 -8.06 -0.01
C GLY A 277 15.04 -8.27 0.51
N GLY A 278 14.81 -9.23 1.41
CA GLY A 278 13.48 -9.58 1.91
C GLY A 278 13.12 -9.07 3.30
N ALA A 279 13.98 -8.28 3.96
CA ALA A 279 13.80 -7.91 5.37
C ALA A 279 12.60 -7.00 5.66
N HIS A 280 12.15 -6.21 4.69
CA HIS A 280 11.10 -5.19 4.88
C HIS A 280 10.04 -5.23 3.75
N PRO A 281 9.30 -6.35 3.57
CA PRO A 281 8.25 -6.42 2.56
C PRO A 281 7.12 -5.44 2.86
N GLN A 282 6.49 -4.89 1.82
CA GLN A 282 5.22 -4.19 1.99
C GLN A 282 4.09 -5.23 2.09
N THR A 283 3.42 -5.29 3.24
CA THR A 283 2.27 -6.17 3.48
C THR A 283 0.96 -5.39 3.38
N PHE A 284 -0.08 -6.01 2.82
CA PHE A 284 -1.39 -5.40 2.62
C PHE A 284 -2.47 -6.48 2.49
N VAL A 285 -3.73 -6.10 2.71
CA VAL A 285 -4.92 -6.96 2.51
C VAL A 285 -5.83 -6.47 1.39
N GLY A 286 -5.59 -5.25 0.92
CA GLY A 286 -6.24 -4.61 -0.22
C GLY A 286 -5.36 -3.48 -0.75
N ASN A 287 -5.55 -3.13 -2.01
CA ASN A 287 -4.92 -2.00 -2.69
C ASN A 287 -5.79 -1.55 -3.89
N HIS A 288 -5.29 -0.59 -4.67
CA HIS A 288 -5.96 -0.02 -5.83
C HIS A 288 -6.11 -0.95 -7.06
N ASP A 289 -5.57 -2.18 -7.01
CA ASP A 289 -5.62 -3.20 -8.08
C ASP A 289 -6.27 -4.52 -7.64
N THR A 290 -6.91 -4.52 -6.47
CA THR A 290 -7.50 -5.74 -5.90
C THR A 290 -8.89 -5.46 -5.35
N THR A 291 -9.79 -6.46 -5.46
CA THR A 291 -11.07 -6.45 -4.75
C THR A 291 -10.85 -6.20 -3.26
N ARG A 292 -11.56 -5.23 -2.70
CA ARG A 292 -11.42 -4.84 -1.29
C ARG A 292 -11.65 -6.01 -0.35
N ILE A 293 -10.93 -6.03 0.76
CA ILE A 293 -10.98 -7.16 1.71
C ILE A 293 -12.38 -7.39 2.27
N ALA A 294 -13.15 -6.33 2.53
CA ALA A 294 -14.54 -6.46 3.01
C ALA A 294 -15.48 -7.06 1.96
N SER A 295 -15.16 -6.95 0.67
CA SER A 295 -15.88 -7.64 -0.41
C SER A 295 -15.46 -9.09 -0.59
N ARG A 296 -14.21 -9.45 -0.24
CA ARG A 296 -13.74 -10.85 -0.19
C ARG A 296 -14.36 -11.61 0.98
N LEU A 297 -14.49 -10.94 2.12
CA LEU A 297 -15.10 -11.46 3.35
C LEU A 297 -16.51 -10.92 3.49
N ALA A 298 -17.41 -11.30 2.57
CA ALA A 298 -18.70 -10.67 2.39
C ALA A 298 -19.65 -10.73 3.62
N ASP A 299 -19.45 -11.65 4.54
CA ASP A 299 -20.17 -11.71 5.83
C ASP A 299 -19.50 -10.86 6.93
N GLY A 300 -18.32 -10.32 6.67
CA GLY A 300 -17.51 -9.45 7.54
C GLY A 300 -16.93 -10.11 8.78
N ARG A 301 -17.42 -11.29 9.19
CA ARG A 301 -17.13 -11.85 10.53
C ARG A 301 -15.65 -12.16 10.73
N ASP A 302 -14.96 -12.54 9.66
CA ASP A 302 -13.53 -12.84 9.70
C ASP A 302 -12.66 -11.60 9.39
N LEU A 303 -13.24 -10.40 9.22
CA LEU A 303 -12.49 -9.17 8.95
C LEU A 303 -11.54 -8.82 10.10
N ALA A 304 -11.89 -9.14 11.35
CA ALA A 304 -11.00 -8.97 12.50
C ALA A 304 -9.70 -9.77 12.35
N ALA A 305 -9.76 -10.97 11.74
CA ALA A 305 -8.58 -11.79 11.47
C ALA A 305 -7.69 -11.16 10.38
N ALA A 306 -8.28 -10.62 9.31
CA ALA A 306 -7.53 -9.90 8.28
C ALA A 306 -6.80 -8.66 8.84
N ILE A 307 -7.47 -7.88 9.70
CA ILE A 307 -6.88 -6.69 10.35
C ILE A 307 -5.74 -7.09 11.28
N ALA A 308 -5.91 -8.16 12.07
CA ALA A 308 -4.87 -8.68 12.96
C ALA A 308 -3.64 -9.19 12.20
N LEU A 309 -3.86 -9.93 11.11
CA LEU A 309 -2.79 -10.43 10.24
C LEU A 309 -2.02 -9.25 9.61
N LEU A 310 -2.71 -8.24 9.09
CA LEU A 310 -2.06 -7.02 8.57
C LEU A 310 -1.24 -6.31 9.66
N SER A 311 -1.82 -6.14 10.84
CA SER A 311 -1.23 -5.30 11.89
C SER A 311 -0.02 -5.94 12.57
N LEU A 312 -0.02 -7.26 12.74
CA LEU A 312 0.93 -7.95 13.62
C LEU A 312 2.00 -8.75 12.87
N LEU A 313 1.76 -9.16 11.62
CA LEU A 313 2.78 -9.85 10.85
C LEU A 313 3.99 -8.93 10.58
N PRO A 314 5.20 -9.51 10.48
CA PRO A 314 6.41 -8.77 10.10
C PRO A 314 6.34 -8.18 8.68
N GLY A 315 7.08 -7.10 8.45
CA GLY A 315 6.99 -6.26 7.24
C GLY A 315 6.44 -4.87 7.51
N ILE A 316 6.14 -4.12 6.44
CA ILE A 316 5.62 -2.74 6.47
C ILE A 316 4.12 -2.79 6.10
N PRO A 317 3.22 -2.73 7.09
CA PRO A 317 1.78 -2.83 6.83
C PRO A 317 1.26 -1.60 6.11
N THR A 318 0.45 -1.83 5.08
CA THR A 318 -0.22 -0.81 4.28
C THR A 318 -1.73 -0.99 4.34
N VAL A 319 -2.42 0.02 4.86
CA VAL A 319 -3.88 0.13 4.84
C VAL A 319 -4.29 0.88 3.59
N TYR A 320 -5.14 0.30 2.76
CA TYR A 320 -5.72 1.02 1.63
C TYR A 320 -6.91 1.86 2.10
N ALA A 321 -6.91 3.15 1.78
CA ALA A 321 -7.89 4.09 2.29
C ALA A 321 -9.33 3.59 2.07
N GLY A 322 -10.10 3.55 3.16
CA GLY A 322 -11.46 3.02 3.22
C GLY A 322 -11.55 1.65 3.88
N ASP A 323 -10.52 0.81 3.80
CA ASP A 323 -10.56 -0.53 4.39
C ASP A 323 -10.68 -0.46 5.93
N GLU A 324 -10.17 0.61 6.55
CA GLU A 324 -10.32 0.89 7.98
C GLU A 324 -11.76 1.24 8.41
N PHE A 325 -12.65 1.54 7.44
CA PHE A 325 -14.09 1.73 7.65
C PHE A 325 -14.92 0.54 7.14
N GLY A 326 -14.27 -0.50 6.62
CA GLY A 326 -14.94 -1.63 5.97
C GLY A 326 -15.45 -1.30 4.56
N ALA A 327 -14.71 -0.49 3.80
CA ALA A 327 -15.07 -0.18 2.41
C ALA A 327 -15.17 -1.42 1.53
N THR A 328 -16.18 -1.45 0.67
CA THR A 328 -16.43 -2.52 -0.31
C THR A 328 -16.14 -2.04 -1.73
N GLY A 329 -15.86 -2.99 -2.62
CA GLY A 329 -15.50 -2.73 -4.01
C GLY A 329 -14.97 -4.00 -4.65
N VAL A 330 -15.49 -4.35 -5.83
CA VAL A 330 -15.09 -5.53 -6.59
C VAL A 330 -14.31 -5.10 -7.82
N LYS A 331 -13.08 -5.61 -7.96
CA LYS A 331 -12.35 -5.49 -9.21
C LYS A 331 -12.97 -6.40 -10.26
N GLU A 332 -13.18 -5.87 -11.46
CA GLU A 332 -13.69 -6.63 -12.60
C GLU A 332 -12.66 -6.69 -13.75
N GLU A 333 -12.74 -7.73 -14.57
CA GLU A 333 -11.89 -7.91 -15.74
C GLU A 333 -12.54 -7.28 -16.99
N ARG A 334 -12.66 -5.95 -16.96
CA ARG A 334 -13.21 -5.13 -18.05
C ARG A 334 -12.66 -3.70 -17.99
N SER A 335 -12.86 -2.92 -19.06
CA SER A 335 -12.62 -1.48 -19.04
C SER A 335 -13.40 -0.81 -17.89
N GLY A 336 -12.73 0.04 -17.10
CA GLY A 336 -13.29 0.65 -15.90
C GLY A 336 -13.62 -0.36 -14.78
N GLY A 337 -12.98 -1.54 -14.81
CA GLY A 337 -13.18 -2.59 -13.81
C GLY A 337 -12.59 -2.27 -12.43
N ASP A 338 -11.78 -1.23 -12.33
CA ASP A 338 -11.17 -0.77 -11.08
C ASP A 338 -11.95 0.38 -10.41
N ASP A 339 -12.99 0.92 -11.06
CA ASP A 339 -13.71 2.11 -10.58
C ASP A 339 -14.26 1.92 -9.16
N ALA A 340 -14.86 0.76 -8.89
CA ALA A 340 -15.45 0.43 -7.60
C ALA A 340 -14.41 0.29 -6.47
N ILE A 341 -13.15 -0.02 -6.80
CA ILE A 341 -12.06 -0.11 -5.81
C ILE A 341 -11.32 1.22 -5.65
N ARG A 342 -11.58 2.21 -6.51
CA ARG A 342 -10.97 3.56 -6.52
C ARG A 342 -12.03 4.68 -6.28
N PRO A 343 -12.84 4.60 -5.21
CA PRO A 343 -14.00 5.49 -5.03
C PRO A 343 -13.62 6.90 -4.57
N TRP A 344 -14.61 7.79 -4.61
CA TRP A 344 -14.58 9.12 -4.01
C TRP A 344 -14.72 9.10 -2.50
N PHE A 345 -13.98 9.98 -1.80
CA PHE A 345 -14.08 10.19 -0.35
C PHE A 345 -14.49 11.63 -0.01
N PRO A 346 -15.19 11.85 1.12
CA PRO A 346 -15.50 13.19 1.59
C PRO A 346 -14.24 13.96 2.04
N GLY A 347 -14.38 15.26 2.34
CA GLY A 347 -13.26 16.11 2.75
C GLY A 347 -12.73 15.85 4.16
N SER A 348 -13.46 15.08 4.98
CA SER A 348 -13.10 14.72 6.34
C SER A 348 -13.55 13.29 6.68
N PRO A 349 -12.78 12.56 7.52
CA PRO A 349 -13.16 11.23 8.01
C PRO A 349 -14.53 11.17 8.69
N ASP A 350 -14.94 12.23 9.41
CA ASP A 350 -16.22 12.26 10.16
C ASP A 350 -17.46 12.17 9.24
N GLN A 351 -17.25 12.44 7.95
CA GLN A 351 -18.32 12.45 6.94
C GLN A 351 -18.44 11.10 6.21
N VAL A 352 -17.53 10.15 6.43
CA VAL A 352 -17.46 8.87 5.69
C VAL A 352 -18.78 8.11 5.73
N VAL A 353 -19.34 7.93 6.92
CA VAL A 353 -20.59 7.16 7.11
C VAL A 353 -21.76 7.86 6.42
N THR A 354 -21.85 9.19 6.52
CA THR A 354 -22.90 9.97 5.85
C THR A 354 -22.76 9.93 4.33
N ALA A 355 -21.54 10.08 3.81
CA ALA A 355 -21.26 10.04 2.37
C ALA A 355 -21.55 8.66 1.76
N ALA A 356 -21.19 7.59 2.46
CA ALA A 356 -21.50 6.23 2.03
C ALA A 356 -23.01 5.94 2.02
N ALA A 357 -23.78 6.54 2.93
CA ALA A 357 -25.22 6.36 3.01
C ALA A 357 -26.01 7.17 1.98
N SER A 358 -25.51 8.34 1.56
CA SER A 358 -26.17 9.17 0.56
C SER A 358 -25.99 8.66 -0.88
N ALA A 359 -25.03 7.75 -1.10
CA ALA A 359 -24.59 7.31 -2.43
C ALA A 359 -24.19 8.49 -3.34
N ASP A 360 -23.80 9.61 -2.73
CA ASP A 360 -23.32 10.77 -3.47
C ASP A 360 -21.99 10.42 -4.14
N SER A 361 -21.97 10.54 -5.46
CA SER A 361 -20.72 10.52 -6.24
C SER A 361 -20.27 11.94 -6.52
N ALA A 362 -18.97 12.12 -6.78
CA ALA A 362 -18.53 13.34 -7.44
C ALA A 362 -19.25 13.43 -8.80
N PRO A 363 -19.84 14.58 -9.19
CA PRO A 363 -20.42 14.76 -10.51
C PRO A 363 -19.43 14.24 -11.56
N GLY A 364 -19.87 13.26 -12.37
CA GLY A 364 -19.12 12.38 -13.29
C GLY A 364 -17.66 12.01 -12.91
N GLY A 365 -17.38 11.96 -11.63
CA GLY A 365 -16.10 11.54 -11.09
C GLY A 365 -16.09 10.02 -10.86
N PRO A 366 -15.29 9.57 -9.89
CA PRO A 366 -15.22 8.16 -9.49
C PRO A 366 -16.50 7.74 -8.75
N ASP A 367 -16.67 6.42 -8.62
CA ASP A 367 -17.81 5.82 -7.93
C ASP A 367 -17.89 6.26 -6.46
N HIS A 368 -19.08 6.24 -5.88
CA HIS A 368 -19.25 6.58 -4.47
C HIS A 368 -18.67 5.50 -3.56
N LEU A 369 -18.14 5.90 -2.41
CA LEU A 369 -17.68 4.97 -1.38
C LEU A 369 -18.86 4.13 -0.89
N THR A 370 -18.70 2.80 -0.90
CA THR A 370 -19.64 1.87 -0.26
C THR A 370 -18.96 1.20 0.92
N LEU A 371 -19.73 0.97 1.99
CA LEU A 371 -19.27 0.30 3.21
C LEU A 371 -20.02 -1.00 3.39
N LEU A 372 -19.35 -2.02 3.92
CA LEU A 372 -19.96 -3.31 4.25
C LEU A 372 -21.13 -3.14 5.22
N LYS A 373 -20.91 -2.33 6.26
CA LYS A 373 -21.89 -2.05 7.30
C LYS A 373 -21.64 -0.67 7.92
N PRO A 374 -22.31 0.40 7.46
CA PRO A 374 -22.05 1.77 7.90
C PRO A 374 -22.08 1.97 9.42
N GLU A 375 -23.00 1.32 10.12
CA GLU A 375 -23.12 1.37 11.59
C GLU A 375 -21.98 0.67 12.34
N ALA A 376 -21.12 -0.09 11.64
CA ALA A 376 -19.93 -0.75 12.17
C ALA A 376 -18.62 -0.02 11.85
N ALA A 377 -18.65 1.00 10.98
CA ALA A 377 -17.45 1.66 10.49
C ALA A 377 -16.53 2.17 11.61
N GLU A 378 -17.09 2.82 12.63
CA GLU A 378 -16.31 3.30 13.79
C GLU A 378 -15.70 2.15 14.61
N ARG A 379 -16.38 1.00 14.74
CA ARG A 379 -15.88 -0.17 15.46
C ARG A 379 -14.76 -0.87 14.67
N ILE A 380 -14.88 -0.97 13.34
CA ILE A 380 -13.82 -1.49 12.46
C ILE A 380 -12.59 -0.59 12.56
N LEU A 381 -12.76 0.73 12.56
CA LEU A 381 -11.68 1.70 12.75
C LEU A 381 -11.01 1.54 14.11
N GLU A 382 -11.79 1.36 15.18
CA GLU A 382 -11.26 1.14 16.53
C GLU A 382 -10.43 -0.14 16.63
N VAL A 383 -10.82 -1.22 15.94
CA VAL A 383 -10.03 -2.45 15.87
C VAL A 383 -8.67 -2.21 15.20
N HIS A 384 -8.62 -1.45 14.09
CA HIS A 384 -7.35 -1.07 13.47
C HIS A 384 -6.47 -0.27 14.44
N ARG A 385 -7.04 0.74 15.10
CA ARG A 385 -6.31 1.58 16.06
C ARG A 385 -5.73 0.78 17.22
N ARG A 386 -6.50 -0.14 17.80
CA ARG A 386 -6.06 -1.01 18.91
C ARG A 386 -4.91 -1.91 18.49
N LEU A 387 -5.01 -2.56 17.32
CA LEU A 387 -3.98 -3.48 16.85
C LEU A 387 -2.72 -2.77 16.37
N PHE A 388 -2.83 -1.62 15.70
CA PHE A 388 -1.65 -0.79 15.38
C PHE A 388 -1.04 -0.15 16.63
N SER A 389 -1.84 0.22 17.64
CA SER A 389 -1.31 0.66 18.93
C SER A 389 -0.49 -0.45 19.60
N LEU A 390 -0.94 -1.70 19.53
CA LEU A 390 -0.15 -2.84 19.99
C LEU A 390 1.14 -2.98 19.19
N ARG A 391 1.07 -2.92 17.85
CA ARG A 391 2.26 -2.94 16.98
C ARG A 391 3.27 -1.85 17.34
N ARG A 392 2.81 -0.62 17.58
CA ARG A 392 3.66 0.52 17.98
C ARG A 392 4.35 0.32 19.33
N ARG A 393 3.75 -0.45 20.25
CA ARG A 393 4.38 -0.82 21.54
C ARG A 393 5.40 -1.97 21.40
N GLU A 394 5.36 -2.68 20.29
CA GLU A 394 6.17 -3.88 20.02
C GLU A 394 6.95 -3.69 18.71
N PRO A 395 7.85 -2.68 18.60
CA PRO A 395 8.50 -2.30 17.34
C PRO A 395 9.32 -3.43 16.70
N TRP A 396 9.79 -4.39 17.50
CA TRP A 396 10.47 -5.60 17.02
C TRP A 396 9.59 -6.44 16.06
N LEU A 397 8.26 -6.28 16.09
CA LEU A 397 7.34 -6.91 15.15
C LEU A 397 7.68 -6.60 13.69
N ALA A 398 8.27 -5.44 13.41
CA ALA A 398 8.65 -5.06 12.04
C ALA A 398 9.57 -6.09 11.36
N THR A 399 10.39 -6.81 12.15
CA THR A 399 11.38 -7.78 11.67
C THR A 399 11.28 -9.13 12.40
N ALA A 400 10.16 -9.40 13.08
CA ALA A 400 9.96 -10.63 13.83
C ALA A 400 10.10 -11.88 12.96
N ALA A 401 10.51 -12.98 13.58
CA ALA A 401 10.30 -14.30 13.01
C ALA A 401 8.83 -14.72 13.20
N VAL A 402 8.25 -15.38 12.20
CA VAL A 402 6.89 -15.89 12.19
C VAL A 402 6.89 -17.40 11.98
N ARG A 403 6.08 -18.11 12.78
CA ARG A 403 5.83 -19.54 12.60
C ARG A 403 4.42 -19.90 13.03
N VAL A 404 3.86 -20.97 12.48
CA VAL A 404 2.58 -21.53 12.95
C VAL A 404 2.86 -22.72 13.84
N ASP A 405 2.12 -22.86 14.94
CA ASP A 405 2.14 -24.07 15.76
C ASP A 405 1.31 -25.19 15.10
N GLU A 406 1.99 -26.02 14.32
CA GLU A 406 1.40 -27.17 13.60
C GLU A 406 0.71 -28.18 14.54
N GLY A 407 1.11 -28.24 15.83
CA GLY A 407 0.52 -29.17 16.79
C GLY A 407 -0.92 -28.83 17.16
N THR A 408 -1.35 -27.60 16.91
CA THR A 408 -2.70 -27.11 17.22
C THR A 408 -3.46 -26.62 15.99
N LEU A 409 -2.87 -26.70 14.80
CA LEU A 409 -3.45 -26.19 13.57
C LEU A 409 -4.67 -27.01 13.13
N GLU A 410 -5.76 -26.31 12.85
CA GLU A 410 -7.00 -26.82 12.27
C GLU A 410 -7.43 -25.90 11.12
N ASN A 411 -8.44 -26.30 10.34
CA ASN A 411 -8.97 -25.47 9.26
C ASN A 411 -9.41 -24.07 9.71
N THR A 412 -9.94 -23.97 10.94
CA THR A 412 -10.51 -22.74 11.51
C THR A 412 -9.80 -22.29 12.79
N TRP A 413 -8.71 -22.94 13.19
CA TRP A 413 -7.91 -22.55 14.35
C TRP A 413 -6.42 -22.56 14.03
N ALA A 414 -5.73 -21.45 14.31
CA ALA A 414 -4.28 -21.38 14.19
C ALA A 414 -3.67 -20.54 15.31
N GLN A 415 -2.50 -20.95 15.79
CA GLN A 415 -1.65 -20.16 16.66
C GLN A 415 -0.41 -19.75 15.87
N ILE A 416 -0.30 -18.46 15.58
CA ILE A 416 0.80 -17.84 14.84
C ILE A 416 1.73 -17.19 15.86
N VAL A 417 2.92 -17.76 16.03
CA VAL A 417 3.92 -17.28 16.99
C VAL A 417 4.85 -16.29 16.31
N LEU A 418 4.97 -15.12 16.91
CA LEU A 418 5.83 -14.01 16.51
C LEU A 418 6.93 -13.87 17.56
N ALA A 419 8.19 -14.02 17.14
CA ALA A 419 9.34 -13.98 18.04
C ALA A 419 10.32 -12.86 17.64
N PRO A 420 10.88 -12.12 18.61
CA PRO A 420 11.98 -11.20 18.33
C PRO A 420 13.16 -11.93 17.69
N ARG A 421 13.85 -11.28 16.75
CA ARG A 421 15.11 -11.77 16.19
C ARG A 421 16.30 -11.25 16.99
N ASP A 422 17.23 -12.12 17.35
CA ASP A 422 18.46 -11.74 18.05
C ASP A 422 19.27 -10.72 17.21
N GLY A 423 19.53 -9.54 17.77
CA GLY A 423 20.40 -8.51 17.15
C GLY A 423 19.69 -7.43 16.32
N ALA A 424 18.37 -7.42 16.19
CA ALA A 424 17.63 -6.37 15.47
C ALA A 424 17.57 -5.01 16.21
N ASP A 425 17.63 -5.04 17.54
CA ASP A 425 17.44 -3.87 18.42
C ASP A 425 18.76 -3.25 18.94
N GLY A 426 19.93 -3.62 18.38
CA GLY A 426 21.24 -3.39 19.04
C GLY A 426 22.28 -2.55 18.30
N ALA A 427 22.01 -2.06 17.10
CA ALA A 427 22.99 -1.26 16.34
C ALA A 427 22.28 -0.16 15.56
N ASP A 428 21.90 0.91 16.25
CA ASP A 428 21.99 2.31 15.79
C ASP A 428 21.25 3.22 16.79
N GLY A 429 22.00 4.07 17.50
CA GLY A 429 21.45 5.15 18.33
C GLY A 429 21.78 5.07 19.82
N ALA A 430 23.03 5.39 20.17
CA ALA A 430 23.31 5.97 21.48
C ALA A 430 22.78 7.41 21.50
N ASP A 431 21.67 7.65 22.18
CA ASP A 431 21.41 8.85 23.00
C ASP A 431 20.00 8.80 23.60
N GLY A 432 19.93 8.89 24.93
CA GLY A 432 18.69 9.17 25.67
C GLY A 432 18.24 8.05 26.60
N ALA A 433 18.49 8.25 27.89
CA ALA A 433 18.04 7.39 28.97
C ALA A 433 16.52 7.47 29.15
N ASP A 434 15.85 6.32 29.26
CA ASP A 434 14.75 6.15 30.21
C ASP A 434 14.64 4.68 30.63
N GLY A 435 14.50 4.46 31.94
CA GLY A 435 14.66 3.15 32.56
C GLY A 435 13.42 2.27 32.48
N SER A 436 13.32 1.45 31.44
CA SER A 436 12.46 0.26 31.43
C SER A 436 13.30 -0.99 31.72
N ASP A 437 12.70 -1.88 32.51
CA ASP A 437 13.31 -3.10 33.05
C ASP A 437 13.83 -4.01 31.91
N GLY A 438 15.13 -4.34 31.95
CA GLY A 438 15.90 -4.91 30.84
C GLY A 438 15.67 -6.40 30.56
N SER A 439 14.42 -6.86 30.48
CA SER A 439 14.11 -8.18 29.90
C SER A 439 13.90 -8.03 28.40
N ALA A 440 14.56 -8.87 27.60
CA ALA A 440 14.27 -8.98 26.17
C ALA A 440 12.75 -9.17 25.95
N PRO A 441 12.14 -8.54 24.92
CA PRO A 441 10.72 -8.69 24.66
C PRO A 441 10.36 -10.17 24.52
N GLY A 442 9.23 -10.58 25.13
CA GLY A 442 8.72 -11.94 25.01
C GLY A 442 8.01 -12.16 23.66
N PRO A 443 7.91 -13.41 23.17
CA PRO A 443 7.14 -13.69 21.97
C PRO A 443 5.66 -13.34 22.15
N LEU A 444 4.99 -13.02 21.05
CA LEU A 444 3.54 -12.88 20.98
C LEU A 444 2.95 -14.05 20.20
N THR A 445 1.75 -14.48 20.55
CA THR A 445 1.00 -15.44 19.74
C THR A 445 -0.31 -14.81 19.29
N LEU A 446 -0.47 -14.65 17.97
CA LEU A 446 -1.75 -14.32 17.35
C LEU A 446 -2.53 -15.61 17.16
N VAL A 447 -3.66 -15.74 17.85
CA VAL A 447 -4.59 -16.86 17.72
C VAL A 447 -5.73 -16.45 16.81
N LEU A 448 -5.97 -17.24 15.77
CA LEU A 448 -7.11 -17.08 14.86
C LEU A 448 -8.17 -18.14 15.20
N ASN A 449 -9.42 -17.72 15.33
CA ASN A 449 -10.57 -18.60 15.45
C ASN A 449 -11.65 -18.22 14.44
N LEU A 450 -11.70 -18.94 13.31
CA LEU A 450 -12.73 -18.82 12.28
C LEU A 450 -13.91 -19.76 12.55
N GLY A 451 -13.91 -20.46 13.68
CA GLY A 451 -14.95 -21.38 14.09
C GLY A 451 -16.16 -20.65 14.66
N ALA A 452 -17.28 -21.36 14.76
CA ALA A 452 -18.53 -20.85 15.32
C ALA A 452 -18.57 -20.85 16.87
N GLU A 453 -17.57 -21.45 17.52
CA GLU A 453 -17.51 -21.57 18.98
C GLU A 453 -16.32 -20.80 19.54
N THR A 454 -16.56 -20.11 20.66
CA THR A 454 -15.50 -19.51 21.47
C THR A 454 -14.65 -20.61 22.11
N ARG A 455 -13.32 -20.42 22.12
CA ARG A 455 -12.36 -21.39 22.68
C ARG A 455 -11.47 -20.74 23.75
N PRO A 456 -10.95 -21.48 24.73
CA PRO A 456 -10.01 -20.94 25.70
C PRO A 456 -8.74 -20.42 25.02
N ALA A 457 -8.24 -19.27 25.47
CA ALA A 457 -6.96 -18.74 25.02
C ALA A 457 -5.79 -19.58 25.57
N PRO A 458 -4.72 -19.80 24.80
CA PRO A 458 -3.58 -20.61 25.23
C PRO A 458 -2.63 -19.89 26.20
N GLY A 459 -2.88 -18.61 26.51
CA GLY A 459 -2.01 -17.76 27.33
C GLY A 459 -2.73 -16.53 27.88
N GLU A 460 -1.97 -15.56 28.38
CA GLU A 460 -2.52 -14.31 28.89
C GLU A 460 -2.98 -13.43 27.73
N VAL A 461 -4.28 -13.11 27.68
CA VAL A 461 -4.87 -12.31 26.61
C VAL A 461 -4.53 -10.84 26.78
N LEU A 462 -3.74 -10.30 25.86
CA LEU A 462 -3.44 -8.87 25.76
C LEU A 462 -4.53 -8.11 24.99
N GLU A 463 -5.07 -8.77 23.96
CA GLU A 463 -6.09 -8.21 23.08
C GLU A 463 -6.97 -9.35 22.55
N ALA A 464 -8.27 -9.13 22.44
CA ALA A 464 -9.22 -10.03 21.81
C ALA A 464 -10.27 -9.22 21.05
N VAL A 465 -10.56 -9.66 19.82
CA VAL A 465 -11.53 -9.00 18.95
C VAL A 465 -12.49 -10.06 18.41
N SER A 466 -13.78 -9.84 18.67
CA SER A 466 -14.87 -10.63 18.10
C SER A 466 -15.37 -9.97 16.82
N GLY A 467 -15.50 -10.73 15.74
CA GLY A 467 -16.11 -10.25 14.50
C GLY A 467 -17.56 -9.80 14.71
N ALA A 468 -18.31 -10.51 15.56
CA ALA A 468 -19.68 -10.14 15.88
C ALA A 468 -19.75 -8.85 16.71
N ASP A 469 -18.86 -8.64 17.68
CA ASP A 469 -18.82 -7.37 18.43
C ASP A 469 -18.44 -6.21 17.50
N MET A 470 -17.42 -6.41 16.68
CA MET A 470 -16.98 -5.42 15.70
C MET A 470 -18.12 -5.02 14.74
N LEU A 471 -18.86 -5.98 14.19
CA LEU A 471 -19.94 -5.68 13.22
C LEU A 471 -21.26 -5.29 13.88
N ASP A 472 -21.68 -6.01 14.91
CA ASP A 472 -23.03 -5.95 15.47
C ASP A 472 -23.09 -5.26 16.85
N GLY A 473 -21.95 -4.98 17.48
CA GLY A 473 -21.90 -4.37 18.81
C GLY A 473 -22.42 -5.29 19.93
N VAL A 474 -22.36 -6.61 19.73
CA VAL A 474 -22.67 -7.59 20.77
C VAL A 474 -21.56 -7.61 21.82
N SER A 475 -21.90 -7.96 23.06
CA SER A 475 -20.94 -7.98 24.17
C SER A 475 -19.64 -8.69 23.82
N PRO A 476 -18.47 -8.12 24.20
CA PRO A 476 -17.18 -8.75 23.97
C PRO A 476 -17.09 -10.12 24.65
N ALA A 477 -16.20 -10.98 24.13
CA ALA A 477 -15.95 -12.31 24.70
C ALA A 477 -15.49 -12.24 26.17
N GLY A 478 -15.65 -13.36 26.89
CA GLY A 478 -15.16 -13.49 28.25
C GLY A 478 -13.65 -13.30 28.33
N SER A 479 -13.15 -12.84 29.47
CA SER A 479 -11.72 -12.73 29.72
C SER A 479 -11.04 -14.10 29.59
N GLY A 480 -9.94 -14.19 28.84
CA GLY A 480 -9.18 -15.45 28.67
C GLY A 480 -9.72 -16.37 27.57
N GLU A 481 -10.56 -15.87 26.67
CA GLU A 481 -11.13 -16.63 25.56
C GLU A 481 -10.76 -16.03 24.20
N VAL A 482 -10.79 -16.86 23.16
CA VAL A 482 -10.70 -16.48 21.75
C VAL A 482 -12.11 -16.57 21.16
N PRO A 483 -12.76 -15.44 20.83
CA PRO A 483 -14.14 -15.43 20.33
C PRO A 483 -14.31 -16.22 19.04
N ALA A 484 -15.51 -16.73 18.81
CA ALA A 484 -15.92 -17.23 17.49
C ALA A 484 -15.78 -16.13 16.42
N HIS A 485 -15.31 -16.49 15.23
CA HIS A 485 -15.00 -15.54 14.14
C HIS A 485 -14.21 -14.33 14.65
N GLY A 486 -13.09 -14.60 15.31
CA GLY A 486 -12.32 -13.59 16.00
C GLY A 486 -10.88 -13.97 16.23
N ILE A 487 -10.19 -13.13 16.98
CA ILE A 487 -8.76 -13.26 17.27
C ILE A 487 -8.49 -13.03 18.75
N ALA A 488 -7.35 -13.52 19.20
CA ALA A 488 -6.71 -13.05 20.42
C ALA A 488 -5.20 -12.89 20.20
N VAL A 489 -4.60 -11.91 20.84
CA VAL A 489 -3.14 -11.78 20.96
C VAL A 489 -2.77 -12.13 22.38
N VAL A 490 -1.87 -13.11 22.54
CA VAL A 490 -1.49 -13.64 23.85
C VAL A 490 0.01 -13.61 24.08
N ARG A 491 0.40 -13.62 25.37
CA ARG A 491 1.76 -13.88 25.85
C ARG A 491 1.83 -15.19 26.64
#